data_AF-M1BEV6-F1
#
_entry.id   AF-M1BEV6-F1
#
_cell.length_a   1.000
_cell.length_b   1.000
_cell.length_c   1.000
_cell.angle_alpha   90.00
_cell.angle_beta   90.00
_cell.angle_gamma   90.00
#
_symmetry.space_group_name_H-M   'P 1'
#
loop_
_entity.id
_entity.type
_entity.pdbx_description
1 polymer ?
#
loop_
_entity_poly.entity_id
_entity_poly.type
_entity_poly.pdbx_seq_one_letter_code
_entity_poly.pdbx_strand_id
1 'polypeptide(L)'
;MASWPIFSASGWARYFASVVPLTNCLRLVIHGLSLATDEGLIKSVTREGKPEELLRGPLYYVLVLILCAVLFWRESPVGVISLAMMCGGDGIADIVGRRFGSTKLPYNKQKSWAGSLSMFVLGFLVSVGMLYYFSALGYFQLDWVSTVERVALVSFIATMVESLPITGMVDDNISVPLVSMVVASLAFAY
;
A
#
# COMPACT_ATOMS: atom_id res chain seq x y z
N MET A 1 -6.34 -4.23 -6.42
CA MET A 1 -7.58 -3.43 -6.29
C MET A 1 -8.25 -3.10 -7.62
N ALA A 2 -7.54 -2.67 -8.67
CA ALA A 2 -8.18 -2.27 -9.94
C ALA A 2 -9.05 -3.37 -10.59
N SER A 3 -8.75 -4.65 -10.36
CA SER A 3 -9.54 -5.79 -10.83
C SER A 3 -10.73 -6.15 -9.94
N TRP A 4 -10.89 -5.56 -8.76
CA TRP A 4 -11.98 -5.89 -7.83
C TRP A 4 -13.38 -5.69 -8.41
N PRO A 5 -13.64 -4.71 -9.31
CA PRO A 5 -14.93 -4.59 -9.97
C PRO A 5 -15.32 -5.77 -10.88
N ILE A 6 -14.36 -6.59 -11.32
CA ILE A 6 -14.63 -7.73 -12.22
C ILE A 6 -15.30 -8.89 -11.47
N PHE A 7 -15.14 -8.95 -10.14
CA PHE A 7 -15.72 -10.01 -9.32
C PHE A 7 -17.23 -9.86 -9.15
N SER A 8 -17.93 -10.96 -8.87
CA SER A 8 -19.38 -10.94 -8.65
C SER A 8 -19.77 -10.14 -7.40
N ALA A 9 -21.05 -9.77 -7.29
CA ALA A 9 -21.61 -9.10 -6.11
C ALA A 9 -21.80 -10.01 -4.89
N SER A 10 -21.45 -11.30 -4.99
CA SER A 10 -21.56 -12.24 -3.87
C SER A 10 -20.63 -11.83 -2.72
N GLY A 11 -21.09 -11.98 -1.48
CA GLY A 11 -20.24 -11.80 -0.30
C GLY A 11 -19.03 -12.74 -0.24
N TRP A 12 -19.04 -13.82 -1.02
CA TRP A 12 -17.92 -14.75 -1.18
C TRP A 12 -16.84 -14.26 -2.14
N ALA A 13 -17.14 -13.25 -2.97
CA ALA A 13 -16.23 -12.73 -3.99
C ALA A 13 -14.92 -12.19 -3.39
N ARG A 14 -14.98 -11.56 -2.20
CA ARG A 14 -13.79 -11.07 -1.49
C ARG A 14 -12.82 -12.19 -1.10
N TYR A 15 -13.35 -13.32 -0.63
CA TYR A 15 -12.53 -14.47 -0.25
C TYR A 15 -11.94 -15.13 -1.49
N PHE A 16 -12.75 -15.29 -2.55
CA PHE A 16 -12.26 -15.84 -3.81
C PHE A 16 -11.16 -14.96 -4.42
N ALA A 17 -11.34 -13.64 -4.42
CA ALA A 17 -10.31 -12.70 -4.89
C ALA A 17 -9.03 -12.74 -4.04
N SER A 18 -9.15 -13.05 -2.74
CA SER A 18 -7.99 -13.19 -1.85
C SER A 18 -7.19 -14.48 -2.07
N VAL A 19 -7.72 -15.46 -2.81
CA VAL A 19 -6.98 -16.70 -3.12
C VAL A 19 -5.71 -16.42 -3.91
N VAL A 20 -5.75 -15.52 -4.89
CA VAL A 20 -4.58 -15.16 -5.70
C VAL A 20 -3.44 -14.53 -4.89
N PRO A 21 -3.69 -13.47 -4.07
CA PRO A 21 -2.63 -12.97 -3.20
C PRO A 21 -2.27 -13.97 -2.10
N LEU A 22 -3.18 -14.83 -1.63
CA LEU A 22 -2.85 -15.88 -0.66
C LEU A 22 -1.89 -16.93 -1.23
N THR A 23 -2.09 -17.38 -2.48
CA THR A 23 -1.14 -18.29 -3.13
C THR A 23 0.21 -17.63 -3.34
N ASN A 24 0.25 -16.34 -3.69
CA ASN A 24 1.50 -15.59 -3.77
C ASN A 24 2.16 -15.43 -2.39
N CYS A 25 1.39 -15.22 -1.33
CA CYS A 25 1.89 -15.17 0.05
C CYS A 25 2.58 -16.49 0.43
N LEU A 26 1.92 -17.62 0.19
CA LEU A 26 2.50 -18.95 0.44
C LEU A 26 3.75 -19.18 -0.39
N ARG A 27 3.76 -18.78 -1.67
CA ARG A 27 4.94 -18.84 -2.54
C ARG A 27 6.10 -18.05 -1.94
N LEU A 28 5.89 -16.80 -1.53
CA LEU A 28 6.93 -15.97 -0.91
C LEU A 28 7.45 -16.56 0.39
N VAL A 29 6.58 -17.14 1.23
CA VAL A 29 6.98 -17.77 2.50
C VAL A 29 7.82 -19.02 2.26
N ILE A 30 7.39 -19.91 1.36
CA ILE A 30 8.08 -21.16 1.05
C ILE A 30 9.49 -20.88 0.52
N HIS A 31 9.60 -19.97 -0.46
CA HIS A 31 10.90 -19.64 -1.05
C HIS A 31 11.75 -18.75 -0.13
N GLY A 32 11.13 -17.86 0.64
CA GLY A 32 11.86 -16.99 1.57
C GLY A 32 12.44 -17.72 2.77
N LEU A 33 11.77 -18.79 3.23
CA LEU A 33 12.31 -19.72 4.24
C LEU A 33 13.26 -20.77 3.64
N SER A 34 13.59 -20.67 2.35
CA SER A 34 14.43 -21.61 1.62
C SER A 34 13.93 -23.08 1.69
N LEU A 35 12.63 -23.30 1.87
CA LEU A 35 12.01 -24.63 1.87
C LEU A 35 11.95 -25.22 0.45
N ALA A 36 11.92 -24.36 -0.57
CA ALA A 36 12.07 -24.72 -1.97
C ALA A 36 12.86 -23.63 -2.70
N THR A 37 13.67 -24.02 -3.69
CA THR A 37 14.49 -23.10 -4.48
C THR A 37 13.79 -22.69 -5.77
N ASP A 38 13.59 -21.39 -5.95
CA ASP A 38 13.15 -20.77 -7.22
C ASP A 38 14.08 -19.57 -7.51
N GLU A 39 15.15 -19.83 -8.26
CA GLU A 39 16.15 -18.81 -8.60
C GLU A 39 15.54 -17.67 -9.43
N GLY A 40 14.53 -17.96 -10.25
CA GLY A 40 13.84 -16.96 -11.05
C GLY A 40 13.07 -15.97 -10.18
N LEU A 41 12.37 -16.46 -9.16
CA LEU A 41 11.69 -15.62 -8.18
C LEU A 41 12.68 -14.80 -7.36
N ILE A 42 13.70 -15.44 -6.81
CA ILE A 42 14.69 -14.76 -5.96
C ILE A 42 15.36 -13.63 -6.76
N LYS A 43 15.82 -13.90 -7.98
CA LYS A 43 16.49 -12.90 -8.81
C LYS A 43 15.58 -11.75 -9.25
N SER A 44 14.28 -11.98 -9.40
CA SER A 44 13.34 -10.96 -9.87
C SER A 44 12.80 -10.06 -8.77
N VAL A 45 12.69 -10.57 -7.54
CA VAL A 45 12.03 -9.86 -6.42
C VAL A 45 13.02 -9.33 -5.39
N THR A 46 14.19 -9.94 -5.25
CA THR A 46 15.20 -9.56 -4.23
C THR A 46 16.27 -8.64 -4.83
N ARG A 47 16.89 -7.81 -3.99
CA ARG A 47 17.97 -6.89 -4.38
C ARG A 47 19.34 -7.53 -4.27
N GLU A 48 19.60 -8.27 -3.20
CA GLU A 48 20.90 -8.91 -2.94
C GLU A 48 20.93 -10.39 -3.36
N GLY A 49 19.84 -10.91 -3.94
CA GLY A 49 19.73 -12.33 -4.29
C GLY A 49 19.47 -13.23 -3.08
N LYS A 50 19.11 -12.65 -1.93
CA LYS A 50 18.90 -13.37 -0.67
C LYS A 50 17.44 -13.76 -0.49
N PRO A 51 17.13 -15.06 -0.29
CA PRO A 51 15.75 -15.49 -0.10
C PRO A 51 15.02 -14.77 1.04
N GLU A 52 15.71 -14.40 2.12
CA GLU A 52 15.05 -13.78 3.28
C GLU A 52 14.45 -12.40 2.96
N GLU A 53 14.89 -11.73 1.90
CA GLU A 53 14.29 -10.47 1.44
C GLU A 53 12.84 -10.65 0.99
N LEU A 54 12.47 -11.84 0.51
CA LEU A 54 11.10 -12.18 0.13
C LEU A 54 10.13 -12.08 1.32
N LEU A 55 10.63 -12.30 2.54
CA LEU A 55 9.85 -12.26 3.79
C LEU A 55 9.69 -10.85 4.36
N ARG A 56 10.26 -9.82 3.71
CA ARG A 56 10.15 -8.41 4.14
C ARG A 56 9.12 -7.68 3.29
N GLY A 57 9.51 -6.59 2.63
CA GLY A 57 8.63 -5.74 1.81
C GLY A 57 7.65 -6.52 0.90
N PRO A 58 8.10 -7.52 0.11
CA PRO A 58 7.20 -8.29 -0.76
C PRO A 58 6.10 -9.03 0.02
N LEU A 59 6.44 -9.70 1.13
CA LEU A 59 5.47 -10.40 1.95
C LEU A 59 4.50 -9.43 2.63
N TYR A 60 5.01 -8.34 3.21
CA TYR A 60 4.20 -7.32 3.86
C TYR A 60 3.16 -6.71 2.93
N TYR A 61 3.58 -6.40 1.70
CA TYR A 61 2.70 -5.88 0.67
C TYR A 61 1.54 -6.84 0.36
N VAL A 62 1.84 -8.13 0.25
CA VAL A 62 0.82 -9.16 -0.03
C VAL A 62 -0.12 -9.35 1.17
N LEU A 63 0.40 -9.30 2.40
CA LEU A 63 -0.41 -9.39 3.62
C LEU A 63 -1.38 -8.22 3.74
N VAL A 64 -0.92 -7.00 3.48
CA VAL A 64 -1.77 -5.80 3.45
C VAL A 64 -2.84 -5.92 2.37
N LEU A 65 -2.49 -6.44 1.18
CA LEU A 65 -3.45 -6.68 0.10
C LEU A 65 -4.55 -7.67 0.51
N ILE A 66 -4.19 -8.76 1.18
CA ILE A 66 -5.14 -9.76 1.71
C ILE A 66 -6.03 -9.11 2.79
N LEU A 67 -5.43 -8.36 3.73
CA LEU A 67 -6.14 -7.69 4.81
C LEU A 67 -7.19 -6.71 4.25
N CYS A 68 -6.79 -5.85 3.31
CA CYS A 68 -7.70 -4.95 2.63
C CYS A 68 -8.77 -5.71 1.85
N ALA A 69 -8.43 -6.79 1.13
CA ALA A 69 -9.41 -7.56 0.39
C ALA A 69 -10.48 -8.18 1.32
N VAL A 70 -10.08 -8.73 2.47
CA VAL A 70 -11.01 -9.43 3.36
C VAL A 70 -11.84 -8.46 4.20
N LEU A 71 -11.21 -7.42 4.78
CA LEU A 71 -11.84 -6.50 5.73
C LEU A 71 -12.43 -5.24 5.07
N PHE A 72 -11.72 -4.67 4.09
CA PHE A 72 -12.05 -3.40 3.46
C PHE A 72 -12.21 -3.58 1.95
N TRP A 73 -13.19 -4.42 1.57
CA TRP A 73 -13.46 -4.78 0.19
C TRP A 73 -13.84 -3.55 -0.67
N ARG A 74 -14.18 -3.77 -1.94
CA ARG A 74 -14.45 -2.72 -2.94
C ARG A 74 -15.54 -1.70 -2.59
N GLU A 75 -16.34 -1.96 -1.55
CA GLU A 75 -17.38 -1.05 -1.05
C GLU A 75 -16.85 -0.14 0.06
N SER A 76 -15.58 -0.27 0.46
CA SER A 76 -14.95 0.51 1.52
C SER A 76 -13.87 1.46 0.97
N PRO A 77 -14.03 2.79 1.15
CA PRO A 77 -13.00 3.76 0.81
C PRO A 77 -11.67 3.50 1.54
N VAL A 78 -11.72 2.97 2.76
CA VAL A 78 -10.55 2.70 3.61
C VAL A 78 -9.55 1.77 2.93
N GLY A 79 -10.03 0.65 2.38
CA GLY A 79 -9.18 -0.33 1.72
C GLY A 79 -8.58 0.20 0.42
N VAL A 80 -9.35 1.01 -0.31
CA VAL A 80 -8.89 1.68 -1.53
C VAL A 80 -7.78 2.68 -1.21
N ILE A 81 -7.97 3.54 -0.20
CA ILE A 81 -6.97 4.54 0.20
C ILE A 81 -5.70 3.87 0.72
N SER A 82 -5.82 2.87 1.59
CA SER A 82 -4.64 2.17 2.13
C SER A 82 -3.79 1.51 1.05
N LEU A 83 -4.43 0.81 0.11
CA LEU A 83 -3.72 0.21 -1.02
C LEU A 83 -3.17 1.26 -1.97
N ALA A 84 -3.88 2.36 -2.23
CA ALA A 84 -3.37 3.45 -3.04
C ALA A 84 -2.12 4.12 -2.40
N MET A 85 -2.13 4.32 -1.08
CA MET A 85 -1.00 4.88 -0.34
C MET A 85 0.22 3.94 -0.35
N MET A 86 0.02 2.63 -0.19
CA MET A 86 1.11 1.65 -0.27
C MET A 86 1.66 1.50 -1.69
N CYS A 87 0.79 1.28 -2.69
CA CYS A 87 1.23 0.95 -4.03
C CYS A 87 1.66 2.20 -4.83
N GLY A 88 0.87 3.26 -4.74
CA GLY A 88 1.08 4.50 -5.49
C GLY A 88 1.95 5.50 -4.73
N GLY A 89 1.65 5.71 -3.45
CA GLY A 89 2.44 6.61 -2.60
C GLY A 89 3.84 6.06 -2.37
N ASP A 90 3.96 5.03 -1.52
CA ASP A 90 5.25 4.55 -1.00
C ASP A 90 6.11 3.95 -2.12
N GLY A 91 5.52 3.13 -2.98
CA GLY A 91 6.21 2.54 -4.12
C GLY A 91 6.83 3.58 -5.07
N ILE A 92 6.11 4.65 -5.43
CA ILE A 92 6.64 5.68 -6.32
C ILE A 92 7.58 6.63 -5.56
N ALA A 93 7.29 6.94 -4.29
CA ALA A 93 8.15 7.76 -3.44
C ALA A 93 9.55 7.16 -3.26
N ASP A 94 9.67 5.83 -3.10
CA ASP A 94 10.96 5.15 -3.01
C ASP A 94 11.76 5.28 -4.33
N ILE A 95 11.09 5.26 -5.48
CA ILE A 95 11.74 5.47 -6.79
C ILE A 95 12.20 6.93 -6.93
N VAL A 96 11.31 7.90 -6.65
CA VAL A 96 11.61 9.33 -6.77
C VAL A 96 12.67 9.76 -5.76
N GLY A 97 12.58 9.31 -4.51
CA GLY A 97 13.55 9.60 -3.46
C GLY A 97 14.94 9.07 -3.77
N ARG A 98 15.05 7.90 -4.41
CA ARG A 98 16.35 7.36 -4.86
C ARG A 98 16.92 8.11 -6.06
N ARG A 99 16.08 8.52 -7.01
CA ARG A 99 16.53 9.14 -8.26
C ARG A 99 16.78 10.64 -8.17
N PHE A 100 15.95 11.35 -7.39
CA PHE A 100 15.93 12.82 -7.31
C PHE A 100 16.12 13.37 -5.89
N GLY A 101 16.16 12.50 -4.85
CA GLY A 101 16.25 12.89 -3.45
C GLY A 101 17.66 13.26 -2.98
N SER A 102 18.21 14.33 -3.55
CA SER A 102 19.52 14.90 -3.16
C SER A 102 19.48 15.54 -1.78
N THR A 103 18.39 16.23 -1.44
CA THR A 103 18.22 16.90 -0.13
C THR A 103 17.54 15.95 0.86
N LYS A 104 18.31 15.49 1.86
CA LYS A 104 17.82 14.59 2.91
C LYS A 104 17.02 15.33 3.98
N LEU A 105 16.16 14.59 4.69
CA LEU A 105 15.45 15.15 5.83
C LEU A 105 16.42 15.37 7.00
N PRO A 106 16.25 16.45 7.79
CA PRO A 106 17.16 16.78 8.88
C PRO A 106 17.19 15.70 9.99
N TYR A 107 16.07 15.02 10.22
CA TYR A 107 15.91 13.98 11.23
C TYR A 107 16.00 12.55 10.68
N ASN A 108 15.98 12.36 9.35
CA ASN A 108 16.08 11.04 8.73
C ASN A 108 16.93 11.11 7.45
N LYS A 109 18.19 10.67 7.54
CA LYS A 109 19.14 10.72 6.41
C LYS A 109 18.84 9.69 5.32
N GLN A 110 18.03 8.67 5.61
CA GLN A 110 17.65 7.66 4.62
C GLN A 110 16.55 8.19 3.69
N LYS A 111 15.74 9.13 4.17
CA LYS A 111 14.63 9.74 3.44
C LYS A 111 14.98 11.12 2.91
N SER A 112 14.21 11.59 1.93
CA SER A 112 14.48 12.85 1.23
C SER A 112 13.22 13.69 1.09
N TRP A 113 13.38 15.01 1.02
CA TRP A 113 12.26 15.92 0.78
C TRP A 113 11.52 15.61 -0.52
N ALA A 114 12.25 15.24 -1.58
CA ALA A 114 11.64 14.85 -2.85
C ALA A 114 10.81 13.56 -2.73
N GLY A 115 11.32 12.57 -1.98
CA GLY A 115 10.61 11.32 -1.70
C GLY A 115 9.32 11.56 -0.91
N SER A 116 9.39 12.29 0.20
CA SER A 116 8.20 12.56 1.03
C SER A 116 7.19 13.47 0.33
N LEU A 117 7.63 14.46 -0.47
CA LEU A 117 6.70 15.24 -1.30
C LEU A 117 6.02 14.35 -2.36
N SER A 118 6.78 13.44 -2.98
CA SER A 118 6.24 12.47 -3.93
C SER A 118 5.23 11.53 -3.26
N MET A 119 5.53 11.06 -2.05
CA MET A 119 4.63 10.23 -1.22
C MET A 119 3.29 10.93 -1.01
N PHE A 120 3.33 12.19 -0.55
CA PHE A 120 2.14 12.98 -0.30
C PHE A 120 1.32 13.19 -1.57
N VAL A 121 1.93 13.74 -2.63
CA VAL A 121 1.22 14.15 -3.85
C VAL A 121 0.72 12.94 -4.62
N LEU A 122 1.57 11.94 -4.87
CA LEU A 122 1.16 10.78 -5.66
C LEU A 122 0.23 9.86 -4.87
N GLY A 123 0.48 9.66 -3.57
CA GLY A 123 -0.43 8.94 -2.71
C GLY A 123 -1.82 9.57 -2.68
N PHE A 124 -1.90 10.90 -2.56
CA PHE A 124 -3.14 11.67 -2.66
C PHE A 124 -3.83 11.49 -4.02
N LEU A 125 -3.13 11.75 -5.13
CA LEU A 125 -3.71 11.68 -6.48
C LEU A 125 -4.18 10.27 -6.85
N VAL A 126 -3.40 9.24 -6.54
CA VAL A 126 -3.77 7.85 -6.79
C VAL A 126 -4.96 7.45 -5.92
N SER A 127 -5.00 7.88 -4.65
CA SER A 127 -6.15 7.60 -3.76
C SER A 127 -7.43 8.25 -4.28
N VAL A 128 -7.41 9.55 -4.62
CA VAL A 128 -8.56 10.25 -5.19
C VAL A 128 -9.00 9.61 -6.51
N GLY A 129 -8.05 9.32 -7.41
CA GLY A 129 -8.35 8.69 -8.70
C GLY A 129 -8.99 7.31 -8.56
N MET A 130 -8.50 6.50 -7.62
CA MET A 130 -9.08 5.18 -7.35
C MET A 130 -10.45 5.27 -6.68
N LEU A 131 -10.65 6.20 -5.74
CA LEU A 131 -11.98 6.45 -5.16
C LEU A 131 -12.98 6.91 -6.22
N TYR A 132 -12.56 7.79 -7.14
CA TYR A 132 -13.37 8.19 -8.29
C TYR A 132 -13.71 7.00 -9.19
N TYR A 133 -12.74 6.14 -9.48
CA TYR A 133 -12.97 4.93 -10.26
C TYR A 133 -14.03 4.02 -9.63
N PHE A 134 -13.96 3.76 -8.33
CA PHE A 134 -14.96 2.92 -7.64
C PHE A 134 -16.32 3.64 -7.49
N SER A 135 -16.32 4.95 -7.25
CA SER A 135 -17.56 5.74 -7.13
C SER A 135 -18.30 5.83 -8.47
N ALA A 136 -17.59 6.04 -9.58
CA ALA A 136 -18.16 6.06 -10.93
C ALA A 136 -18.79 4.71 -11.33
N LEU A 137 -18.31 3.60 -10.77
CA LEU A 137 -18.88 2.26 -10.94
C LEU A 137 -20.04 1.97 -9.97
N GLY A 138 -20.40 2.92 -9.10
CA GLY A 138 -21.54 2.82 -8.19
C GLY A 138 -21.29 2.03 -6.91
N TYR A 139 -20.03 1.74 -6.55
CA TYR A 139 -19.73 0.97 -5.33
C TYR A 139 -19.95 1.76 -4.04
N PHE A 140 -19.78 3.08 -4.08
CA PHE A 140 -20.08 3.98 -2.97
C PHE A 140 -20.28 5.40 -3.47
N GLN A 141 -21.07 6.17 -2.73
CA GLN A 141 -21.24 7.60 -2.95
C GLN A 141 -20.42 8.38 -1.94
N LEU A 142 -19.78 9.43 -2.42
CA LEU A 142 -18.85 10.25 -1.66
C LEU A 142 -19.21 11.72 -1.85
N ASP A 143 -19.22 12.47 -0.75
CA ASP A 143 -19.15 13.92 -0.83
C ASP A 143 -17.72 14.30 -1.23
N TRP A 144 -17.54 14.84 -2.43
CA TRP A 144 -16.22 15.04 -3.02
C TRP A 144 -15.36 16.05 -2.27
N VAL A 145 -15.98 17.09 -1.71
CA VAL A 145 -15.25 18.12 -0.95
C VAL A 145 -14.68 17.51 0.32
N SER A 146 -15.53 16.92 1.16
CA SER A 146 -15.10 16.23 2.38
C SER A 146 -14.14 15.06 2.10
N THR A 147 -14.37 14.30 1.02
CA THR A 147 -13.50 13.16 0.65
C THR A 147 -12.09 13.64 0.31
N VAL A 148 -11.96 14.70 -0.48
CA VAL A 148 -10.64 15.25 -0.83
C VAL A 148 -9.91 15.73 0.42
N GLU A 149 -10.58 16.40 1.35
CA GLU A 149 -10.00 16.83 2.63
C GLU A 149 -9.54 15.63 3.48
N ARG A 150 -10.39 14.60 3.60
CA ARG A 150 -10.09 13.37 4.35
C ARG A 150 -8.90 12.62 3.74
N VAL A 151 -8.83 12.51 2.41
CA VAL A 151 -7.71 11.86 1.72
C VAL A 151 -6.43 12.67 1.87
N ALA A 152 -6.50 14.01 1.80
CA ALA A 152 -5.35 14.87 2.06
C ALA A 152 -4.80 14.66 3.48
N LEU A 153 -5.67 14.55 4.49
CA LEU A 153 -5.29 14.24 5.86
C LEU A 153 -4.61 12.86 5.97
N VAL A 154 -5.17 11.83 5.34
CA VAL A 154 -4.58 10.48 5.33
C VAL A 154 -3.21 10.50 4.66
N SER A 155 -3.09 11.13 3.50
CA SER A 155 -1.82 11.23 2.77
C SER A 155 -0.76 11.99 3.56
N PHE A 156 -1.15 13.07 4.24
CA PHE A 156 -0.26 13.85 5.08
C PHE A 156 0.27 13.02 6.25
N ILE A 157 -0.61 12.36 7.01
CA ILE A 157 -0.21 11.55 8.17
C ILE A 157 0.64 10.35 7.72
N ALA A 158 0.29 9.67 6.63
CA ALA A 158 1.08 8.58 6.09
C ALA A 158 2.48 9.05 5.65
N THR A 159 2.58 10.22 5.04
CA THR A 159 3.88 10.83 4.67
C THR A 159 4.71 11.20 5.91
N MET A 160 4.08 11.70 6.97
CA MET A 160 4.78 11.96 8.24
C MET A 160 5.34 10.66 8.83
N VAL A 161 4.56 9.58 8.82
CA VAL A 161 5.03 8.28 9.33
C VAL A 161 6.16 7.71 8.49
N GLU A 162 6.06 7.82 7.16
CA GLU A 162 7.12 7.45 6.21
C GLU A 162 8.42 8.23 6.44
N SER A 163 8.31 9.50 6.84
CA SER A 163 9.47 10.37 7.03
C SER A 163 10.25 10.05 8.31
N LEU A 164 9.60 9.44 9.32
CA LEU A 164 10.20 9.14 10.61
C LEU A 164 11.35 8.11 10.48
N PRO A 165 12.39 8.19 11.33
CA PRO A 165 13.50 7.25 11.34
C PRO A 165 13.14 5.93 12.06
N ILE A 166 11.96 5.36 11.76
CA ILE A 166 11.43 4.13 12.39
C ILE A 166 11.66 2.87 11.56
N THR A 167 12.18 3.00 10.34
CA THR A 167 12.38 1.91 9.36
C THR A 167 13.25 0.76 9.88
N GLY A 168 14.05 0.98 10.94
CA GLY A 168 14.82 -0.06 11.62
C GLY A 168 14.01 -0.96 12.57
N MET A 169 12.83 -0.53 13.01
CA MET A 169 11.93 -1.29 13.90
C MET A 169 10.68 -1.78 13.17
N VAL A 170 10.09 -0.96 12.30
CA VAL A 170 8.90 -1.29 11.51
C VAL A 170 9.15 -0.89 10.07
N ASP A 171 9.02 -1.85 9.16
CA ASP A 171 9.17 -1.61 7.73
C ASP A 171 8.08 -0.64 7.21
N ASP A 172 8.47 0.28 6.33
CA ASP A 172 7.56 1.28 5.77
C ASP A 172 6.39 0.62 5.01
N ASN A 173 6.63 -0.57 4.43
CA ASN A 173 5.62 -1.40 3.78
C ASN A 173 4.54 -1.94 4.73
N ILE A 174 4.73 -1.80 6.05
CA ILE A 174 3.72 -2.11 7.09
C ILE A 174 3.17 -0.81 7.67
N SER A 175 4.05 0.10 8.10
CA SER A 175 3.65 1.28 8.87
C SER A 175 2.74 2.20 8.05
N VAL A 176 3.08 2.46 6.78
CA VAL A 176 2.33 3.31 5.88
C VAL A 176 0.90 2.78 5.66
N PRO A 177 0.69 1.55 5.12
CA PRO A 177 -0.66 1.08 4.86
C PRO A 177 -1.51 0.94 6.12
N LEU A 178 -0.94 0.52 7.26
CA LEU A 178 -1.68 0.39 8.51
C LEU A 178 -2.11 1.75 9.05
N VAL A 179 -1.23 2.74 9.06
CA VAL A 179 -1.59 4.11 9.46
C VAL A 179 -2.64 4.68 8.51
N SER A 180 -2.49 4.48 7.20
CA SER A 180 -3.52 4.87 6.24
C SER A 180 -4.86 4.20 6.51
N MET A 181 -4.88 2.90 6.86
CA MET A 181 -6.12 2.20 7.25
C MET A 181 -6.74 2.82 8.50
N VAL A 182 -5.95 3.06 9.55
CA VAL A 182 -6.46 3.61 10.81
C VAL A 182 -7.00 5.01 10.62
N VAL A 183 -6.23 5.89 10.00
CA VAL A 183 -6.62 7.28 9.76
C VAL A 183 -7.83 7.35 8.83
N ALA A 184 -7.85 6.56 7.74
CA ALA A 184 -9.02 6.52 6.86
C ALA A 184 -10.23 5.93 7.58
N SER A 185 -10.07 4.89 8.40
CA SER A 185 -11.18 4.34 9.19
C SER A 185 -11.79 5.40 10.11
N LEU A 186 -10.96 6.19 10.79
CA LEU A 186 -11.41 7.29 11.65
C LEU A 186 -12.04 8.44 10.85
N ALA A 187 -11.44 8.81 9.73
CA ALA A 187 -11.90 9.90 8.89
C ALA A 187 -13.22 9.58 8.15
N PHE A 188 -13.49 8.30 7.86
CA PHE A 188 -14.70 7.85 7.14
C PHE A 188 -15.74 7.17 8.05
N ALA A 189 -15.50 7.08 9.36
CA ALA A 189 -16.46 6.56 10.33
C ALA A 189 -17.65 7.50 10.63
N TYR A 190 -17.58 8.76 10.20
CA TYR A 190 -18.58 9.82 10.44
C TYR A 190 -18.98 10.55 9.16
#